data_AF-A0A0R2MAC5-F1
#
_entry.id   AF-A0A0R2MAC5-F1
#
_cell.length_a   1.000
_cell.length_b   1.000
_cell.length_c   1.000
_cell.angle_alpha   90.00
_cell.angle_beta   90.00
_cell.angle_gamma   90.00
#
_symmetry.space_group_name_H-M   'P 1'
#
loop_
_entity.id
_entity.type
_entity.pdbx_description
1 polymer ?
#
loop_
_entity_poly.entity_id
_entity_poly.type
_entity_poly.pdbx_seq_one_letter_code
_entity_poly.pdbx_strand_id
1 'polypeptide(L)' 'MTIEEITQAIKDDPENTAYTAQGWEPLFHVPATATILIISQAPGRIAQNTKTYFNDASGDRLRD' A
#
# COMPACT_ATOMS: atom_id res chain seq x y z
N MET A 1 -0.28 17.58 6.83
CA MET A 1 -0.02 16.17 6.47
C MET A 1 -1.03 15.73 5.43
N THR A 2 -0.70 16.02 4.17
CA THR A 2 -1.37 15.46 2.99
C THR A 2 -0.94 14.02 2.77
N ILE A 3 -1.64 13.31 1.89
CA ILE A 3 -1.24 11.94 1.52
C ILE A 3 0.14 11.93 0.87
N GLU A 4 0.48 12.96 0.11
CA GLU A 4 1.80 13.14 -0.50
C GLU A 4 2.88 13.32 0.59
N GLU A 5 2.61 14.14 1.61
CA GLU A 5 3.54 14.35 2.73
C GLU A 5 3.77 13.04 3.52
N ILE A 6 2.72 12.24 3.74
CA ILE A 6 2.83 10.93 4.41
C ILE A 6 3.60 9.93 3.53
N THR A 7 3.31 9.89 2.23
CA THR A 7 4.00 9.01 1.28
C THR A 7 5.49 9.30 1.26
N GLN A 8 5.86 10.59 1.19
CA GLN A 8 7.25 11.00 1.19
C GLN A 8 7.95 10.66 2.51
N ALA A 9 7.29 10.91 3.65
CA ALA A 9 7.84 10.56 4.96
C ALA A 9 8.11 9.06 5.12
N ILE A 10 7.24 8.18 4.60
CA ILE A 10 7.46 6.73 4.63
C ILE A 10 8.67 6.35 3.75
N LYS A 11 8.81 6.94 2.57
CA LYS A 11 9.93 6.66 1.66
C LYS A 11 11.29 7.09 2.21
N ASP A 12 11.29 8.21 2.94
CA ASP A 12 12.49 8.81 3.53
C ASP A 12 12.90 8.16 4.86
N ASP A 13 12.08 7.26 5.40
CA ASP A 13 12.43 6.49 6.59
C ASP A 13 13.67 5.60 6.30
N PRO A 14 14.73 5.65 7.13
CA PRO A 14 15.91 4.80 6.97
C PRO A 14 15.59 3.31 6.84
N GLU A 15 14.57 2.80 7.53
CA GLU A 15 14.14 1.39 7.45
C GLU A 15 13.64 1.03 6.04
N ASN A 16 13.13 2.00 5.28
CA ASN A 16 12.59 1.81 3.95
C ASN A 16 13.59 2.05 2.81
N THR A 17 14.81 2.49 3.12
CA THR A 17 15.86 2.81 2.12
C THR A 17 16.03 1.71 1.07
N ALA A 18 16.09 0.44 1.50
CA ALA A 18 16.29 -0.68 0.60
C ALA A 18 15.10 -0.91 -0.36
N TYR A 19 13.88 -0.60 0.08
CA TYR A 19 12.67 -0.74 -0.75
C TYR A 19 12.52 0.46 -1.69
N THR A 20 12.73 1.68 -1.19
CA THR A 20 12.72 2.91 -2.00
C THR A 20 13.77 2.84 -3.12
N ALA A 21 14.97 2.32 -2.84
CA ALA A 21 16.01 2.10 -3.84
C ALA A 21 15.62 1.07 -4.93
N GLN A 22 14.71 0.14 -4.63
CA GLN A 22 14.16 -0.81 -5.59
C GLN A 22 12.98 -0.24 -6.40
N GLY A 23 12.61 1.04 -6.19
CA GLY A 23 11.45 1.67 -6.81
C GLY A 23 10.12 1.20 -6.24
N TRP A 24 10.14 0.59 -5.05
CA TRP A 24 8.94 0.18 -4.34
C TRP A 24 8.37 1.36 -3.58
N GLU A 25 7.12 1.68 -3.89
CA GLU A 25 6.37 2.74 -3.24
C GLU A 25 5.57 2.17 -2.06
N PRO A 26 5.31 2.97 -1.02
CA PRO A 26 4.35 2.62 0.03
C PRO A 26 3.00 2.26 -0.58
N LEU A 27 2.44 1.13 -0.18
CA LEU A 27 1.21 0.61 -0.76
C LEU A 27 0.03 0.87 0.19
N PHE A 28 -0.69 1.96 -0.03
CA PHE A 28 -1.96 2.28 0.64
C PHE A 28 -2.86 3.16 -0.24
N HIS A 29 -4.17 3.09 -0.06
CA HIS A 29 -5.14 3.91 -0.80
C HIS A 29 -6.14 4.56 0.16
N VAL A 30 -6.20 5.90 0.16
CA VAL A 30 -7.01 6.69 1.11
C VAL A 30 -7.87 7.71 0.37
N PRO A 31 -8.99 7.30 -0.26
CA PRO A 31 -9.90 8.26 -0.85
C PRO A 31 -10.65 9.00 0.26
N ALA A 32 -10.83 10.32 0.13
CA ALA A 32 -11.51 11.14 1.14
C ALA A 32 -12.98 10.71 1.39
N THR A 33 -13.57 9.96 0.45
CA THR A 33 -14.92 9.41 0.54
C THR A 33 -14.98 8.03 1.19
N ALA A 34 -13.86 7.45 1.62
CA ALA A 34 -13.84 6.15 2.26
C ALA A 34 -14.64 6.17 3.57
N THR A 35 -15.54 5.20 3.74
CA THR A 35 -16.31 5.00 4.99
C THR A 35 -15.88 3.74 5.75
N ILE A 36 -15.08 2.88 5.12
CA ILE A 36 -14.58 1.62 5.67
C ILE A 36 -13.06 1.59 5.53
N LEU A 37 -12.39 1.23 6.63
CA LEU A 37 -10.94 1.03 6.67
C LEU A 37 -10.64 -0.48 6.69
N ILE A 38 -9.89 -0.95 5.70
CA ILE A 38 -9.41 -2.34 5.62
C ILE A 38 -7.90 -2.34 5.85
N ILE A 39 -7.44 -3.07 6.87
CA ILE A 39 -6.02 -3.21 7.21
C ILE A 39 -5.64 -4.70 7.05
N SER A 40 -4.66 -4.96 6.18
CA SER A 40 -4.06 -6.30 6.00
C SER A 40 -2.67 -6.38 6.60
N GLN A 41 -2.12 -7.59 6.74
CA GLN A 41 -0.77 -7.80 7.28
C GLN A 41 0.33 -7.15 6.44
N ALA A 42 0.44 -7.53 5.16
CA ALA A 42 1.48 -7.03 4.27
C ALA A 42 1.08 -7.31 2.80
N PRO A 43 1.58 -6.51 1.84
CA PRO A 43 1.38 -6.80 0.43
C PRO A 43 2.11 -8.07 0.01
N GLY A 44 1.40 -8.94 -0.71
CA GLY A 44 2.04 -10.04 -1.45
C GLY A 44 2.81 -9.53 -2.68
N ARG A 45 3.61 -10.40 -3.30
CA ARG A 45 4.42 -10.06 -4.49
C ARG A 45 3.57 -9.50 -5.66
N ILE A 46 2.35 -10.02 -5.84
CA ILE A 46 1.44 -9.56 -6.89
C ILE A 46 1.01 -8.11 -6.64
N ALA A 47 0.59 -7.81 -5.39
CA ALA A 47 0.19 -6.47 -4.99
C ALA A 47 1.35 -5.47 -5.13
N GLN A 48 2.57 -5.87 -4.73
CA GLN A 48 3.78 -5.06 -4.88
C GLN A 48 4.07 -4.70 -6.35
N ASN A 49 3.99 -5.69 -7.26
CA ASN A 49 4.31 -5.49 -8.68
C ASN A 49 3.22 -4.72 -9.43
N THR A 50 1.95 -4.95 -9.08
CA THR A 50 0.79 -4.35 -9.79
C THR A 50 0.32 -3.04 -9.17
N LYS A 51 0.86 -2.67 -8.00
CA LYS A 51 0.40 -1.53 -7.19
C LYS A 51 -1.12 -1.55 -6.94
N THR A 52 -1.70 -2.75 -6.91
CA THR A 52 -3.14 -2.97 -6.76
C THR A 52 -3.39 -3.86 -5.54
N TYR A 53 -4.37 -3.47 -4.73
CA TYR A 53 -4.70 -4.10 -3.45
C TYR A 53 -5.69 -5.24 -3.64
N PHE A 54 -5.56 -6.32 -2.88
CA PHE A 54 -6.54 -7.41 -2.84
C PHE A 54 -6.95 -7.91 -4.25
N ASN A 55 -5.98 -7.99 -5.17
CA ASN A 55 -6.16 -8.42 -6.57
C ASN A 55 -5.77 -9.88 -6.77
N ASP A 56 -6.06 -10.71 -5.77
CA ASP A 56 -5.84 -12.14 -5.78
C ASP A 56 -7.05 -12.87 -5.15
N ALA A 57 -6.96 -14.19 -5.09
CA ALA A 57 -8.02 -15.04 -4.54
C ALA A 57 -8.34 -14.78 -3.05
N SER A 58 -7.50 -14.06 -2.31
CA SER A 58 -7.82 -13.63 -0.94
C SER A 58 -8.71 -12.39 -0.97
N GLY A 59 -8.48 -11.48 -1.92
CA GLY A 59 -9.32 -10.32 -2.14
C GLY A 59 -10.70 -10.67 -2.66
N ASP A 60 -10.83 -11.68 -3.51
CA ASP A 60 -12.13 -12.15 -4.01
C ASP A 60 -13.00 -12.63 -2.84
N ARG A 61 -12.43 -13.47 -1.97
CA ARG A 61 -13.08 -13.96 -0.75
C ARG A 61 -13.41 -12.88 0.27
N LEU A 62 -12.70 -11.75 0.26
CA LEU A 62 -13.00 -10.61 1.13
C LEU A 62 -14.23 -9.82 0.65
N ARG A 63 -14.53 -9.88 -0.65
CA ARG A 63 -15.65 -9.15 -1.27
C ARG A 63 -16.96 -9.93 -1.30
N ASP A 64 -16.88 -11.26 -1.24
CA ASP A 64 -18.03 -12.18 -1.13
C ASP A 64 -18.72 -12.05 0.24
#